data_AF-A0A096BIA9-F1
#
_entry.id   AF-A0A096BIA9-F1
#
_cell.length_a   1.000
_cell.length_b   1.000
_cell.length_c   1.000
_cell.angle_alpha   90.00
_cell.angle_beta   90.00
_cell.angle_gamma   90.00
#
_symmetry.space_group_name_H-M   'P 1'
#
loop_
_entity.id
_entity.type
_entity.pdbx_description
1 polymer ?
#
loop_
_entity_poly.entity_id
_entity_poly.type
_entity_poly.pdbx_seq_one_letter_code
_entity_poly.pdbx_strand_id
1 'polypeptide(L)'
;MDIAMDVAASMEEIKIKKPDIQRKELIQSGFNIGRAVIGTMTTTLLLAYSGGYLTLLMLFMTKNSSLIRIINLKIVSAEIMRTLVGSIGLVLVAPITAIVAGWIFTSGIKKL
;
A
#
# COMPACT_ATOMS: atom_id res chain seq x y z
N MET A 1 3.50 -2.04 5.65
CA MET A 1 3.55 -1.87 7.12
C MET A 1 3.27 -0.42 7.47
N ASP A 2 4.04 0.52 6.92
CA ASP A 2 3.93 1.96 7.20
C ASP A 2 2.53 2.54 6.96
N ILE A 3 1.88 2.19 5.85
CA ILE A 3 0.51 2.67 5.55
C ILE A 3 -0.48 2.39 6.68
N ALA A 4 -0.43 1.19 7.26
CA ALA A 4 -1.35 0.83 8.34
C ALA A 4 -1.06 1.66 9.61
N MET A 5 0.22 1.87 9.91
CA MET A 5 0.67 2.67 11.05
C MET A 5 0.26 4.14 10.89
N ASP A 6 0.53 4.74 9.73
CA ASP A 6 0.22 6.15 9.45
C ASP A 6 -1.29 6.41 9.50
N VAL A 7 -2.09 5.53 8.89
CA VAL A 7 -3.56 5.63 8.90
C VAL A 7 -4.10 5.45 10.33
N ALA A 8 -3.64 4.43 11.05
CA ALA A 8 -4.11 4.17 12.42
C ALA A 8 -3.74 5.30 13.39
N ALA A 9 -2.49 5.77 13.36
CA ALA A 9 -2.01 6.86 14.22
C ALA A 9 -2.76 8.17 13.94
N SER A 10 -2.96 8.51 12.65
CA SER A 10 -3.73 9.69 12.27
C SER A 10 -5.20 9.60 12.70
N MET A 11 -5.80 8.42 12.59
CA MET A 11 -7.18 8.20 13.04
C MET A 11 -7.31 8.24 14.57
N GLU A 12 -6.32 7.74 15.30
CA GLU A 12 -6.26 7.86 16.76
C GLU A 12 -6.19 9.34 17.18
N GLU A 13 -5.34 10.13 16.52
CA GLU A 13 -5.22 11.57 16.80
C GLU A 13 -6.52 12.33 16.54
N ILE A 14 -7.23 11.99 15.46
CA ILE A 14 -8.56 12.55 15.16
C ILE A 14 -9.56 12.21 16.27
N LYS A 15 -9.56 10.96 16.75
CA LYS A 15 -10.47 10.53 17.81
C LYS A 15 -10.17 11.21 19.15
N ILE A 16 -8.88 11.41 19.48
CA ILE A 16 -8.45 12.13 20.68
C ILE A 16 -8.92 13.59 20.64
N LYS A 17 -8.78 14.28 19.50
CA LYS A 17 -9.21 15.68 19.35
C LYS A 17 -10.73 15.84 19.25
N LYS A 18 -11.44 14.85 18.70
CA LYS A 18 -12.90 14.87 18.54
C LYS A 18 -13.53 13.55 19.04
N PRO A 19 -13.76 13.41 20.35
CA PRO A 19 -14.28 12.18 20.95
C PRO A 19 -15.66 11.79 20.42
N ASP A 20 -16.49 12.78 20.06
CA ASP A 20 -17.86 12.58 19.58
C ASP A 20 -17.95 12.30 18.07
N ILE A 21 -16.82 12.12 17.38
CA ILE A 21 -16.81 11.82 15.95
C ILE A 21 -17.58 10.52 15.64
N GLN A 22 -18.44 10.55 14.63
CA GLN A 22 -19.18 9.38 14.19
C GLN A 22 -18.25 8.38 13.49
N ARG A 23 -18.52 7.07 13.64
CA ARG A 23 -17.74 6.00 12.98
C ARG A 23 -17.56 6.24 11.47
N LYS A 24 -18.63 6.63 10.79
CA LYS A 24 -18.63 6.87 9.35
C LYS A 24 -17.68 8.02 8.96
N GLU A 25 -17.70 9.11 9.71
CA GLU A 25 -16.80 10.25 9.48
C GLU A 25 -15.35 9.86 9.72
N LEU A 26 -15.05 9.12 10.79
CA LEU A 26 -13.70 8.67 11.10
C LEU A 26 -13.15 7.72 10.01
N ILE A 27 -13.97 6.78 9.53
CA ILE A 27 -13.61 5.87 8.43
C ILE A 27 -13.38 6.67 7.13
N GLN A 28 -14.21 7.67 6.83
CA GLN A 28 -14.04 8.53 5.66
C GLN A 28 -12.73 9.32 5.73
N SER A 29 -12.38 9.87 6.90
CA SER A 29 -11.09 10.50 7.13
C SER A 29 -9.94 9.52 6.94
N GLY A 30 -10.06 8.29 7.46
CA GLY A 30 -9.09 7.21 7.26
C GLY A 30 -8.87 6.88 5.78
N PHE A 31 -9.92 6.82 4.96
CA PHE A 31 -9.79 6.63 3.52
C PHE A 31 -9.08 7.79 2.83
N ASN A 32 -9.38 9.04 3.21
CA ASN A 32 -8.72 10.21 2.64
C ASN A 32 -7.22 10.24 2.97
N ILE A 33 -6.86 9.93 4.22
CA ILE A 33 -5.46 9.83 4.67
C ILE A 33 -4.76 8.69 3.93
N GLY A 34 -5.38 7.50 3.91
CA GLY A 34 -4.84 6.34 3.22
C GLY A 34 -4.58 6.60 1.73
N ARG A 35 -5.47 7.32 1.04
CA ARG A 35 -5.29 7.72 -0.36
C ARG A 35 -4.08 8.64 -0.55
N ALA A 36 -3.85 9.58 0.38
CA ALA A 36 -2.69 10.48 0.32
C ALA A 36 -1.38 9.73 0.54
N VAL A 37 -1.30 8.86 1.55
CA VAL A 37 -0.10 8.08 1.88
C VAL A 37 0.22 7.04 0.79
N ILE A 38 -0.80 6.39 0.22
CA ILE A 38 -0.59 5.45 -0.90
C ILE A 38 0.04 6.17 -2.09
N GLY A 39 -0.37 7.41 -2.40
CA GLY A 39 0.16 8.15 -3.54
C GLY A 39 1.67 8.39 -3.46
N THR A 40 2.13 8.84 -2.29
CA THR A 40 3.57 9.08 -2.06
C THR A 40 4.36 7.77 -2.07
N MET A 41 3.87 6.73 -1.39
CA MET A 41 4.56 5.44 -1.31
C MET A 41 4.60 4.72 -2.67
N THR A 42 3.55 4.83 -3.48
CA THR A 42 3.52 4.26 -4.84
C THR A 42 4.62 4.85 -5.71
N THR A 43 4.86 6.16 -5.59
CA THR A 43 5.92 6.84 -6.35
C THR A 43 7.30 6.31 -5.94
N THR A 44 7.53 6.13 -4.64
CA THR A 44 8.76 5.55 -4.11
C THR A 44 8.95 4.10 -4.58
N LEU A 45 7.90 3.28 -4.54
CA LEU A 45 7.95 1.89 -4.99
C LEU A 45 8.16 1.77 -6.49
N LEU A 46 7.51 2.60 -7.29
CA LEU A 46 7.72 2.65 -8.74
C LEU A 46 9.19 2.89 -9.06
N LEU A 47 9.82 3.87 -8.40
CA LEU A 47 11.23 4.16 -8.58
C LEU A 47 12.12 3.02 -8.11
N ALA A 48 11.83 2.44 -6.94
CA ALA A 48 12.58 1.32 -6.38
C ALA A 48 12.54 0.06 -7.27
N TYR A 49 11.35 -0.32 -7.75
CA TYR A 49 11.19 -1.46 -8.65
C TYR A 49 11.83 -1.19 -10.01
N SER A 50 11.65 0.00 -10.59
CA SER A 50 12.28 0.35 -11.86
C SER A 50 13.81 0.30 -11.78
N GLY A 51 14.39 0.79 -10.69
CA GLY A 51 15.83 0.68 -10.42
C GLY A 51 16.29 -0.76 -10.18
N GLY A 52 15.53 -1.55 -9.42
CA GLY A 52 15.84 -2.95 -9.13
C GLY A 52 15.83 -3.87 -10.36
N TYR A 53 14.98 -3.58 -11.35
CA TYR A 53 14.92 -4.36 -12.59
C TYR A 53 15.89 -3.90 -13.68
N LEU A 54 16.69 -2.85 -13.43
CA LEU A 54 17.58 -2.27 -14.44
C LEU A 54 18.65 -3.25 -14.92
N THR A 55 19.23 -4.05 -14.01
CA THR A 55 20.20 -5.12 -14.36
C THR A 55 19.55 -6.23 -15.18
N LEU A 56 18.30 -6.60 -14.86
CA LEU A 56 17.55 -7.60 -15.62
C LEU A 56 17.29 -7.11 -17.04
N LEU A 57 16.97 -5.82 -17.17
CA LEU A 57 16.74 -5.13 -18.44
C LEU A 57 18.01 -5.11 -19.30
N MET A 58 19.17 -4.79 -18.70
CA MET A 58 20.48 -4.88 -19.38
C MET A 58 20.80 -6.31 -19.86
N LEU A 59 20.51 -7.34 -19.05
CA LEU A 59 20.74 -8.74 -19.43
C LEU A 59 19.90 -9.15 -20.66
N PHE A 60 18.68 -8.62 -20.79
CA PHE A 60 17.85 -8.86 -21.97
C PHE A 60 18.34 -8.12 -23.22
N MET A 61 18.86 -6.90 -23.06
CA MET A 61 19.49 -6.18 -24.16
C MET A 61 20.69 -6.94 -24.74
N THR A 62 21.53 -7.56 -23.90
CA THR A 62 22.67 -8.36 -24.37
C THR A 62 22.24 -9.66 -25.07
N LYS A 63 21.15 -10.29 -24.62
CA LYS A 63 20.71 -11.59 -25.15
C LYS A 63 19.89 -11.50 -26.46
N ASN A 64 19.66 -10.31 -27.03
CA ASN A 64 18.90 -10.10 -28.28
C ASN A 64 17.60 -10.95 -28.37
N SER A 65 16.95 -11.15 -27.23
CA SER A 65 15.84 -12.09 -27.11
C SER A 65 14.52 -11.37 -27.40
N SER A 66 13.64 -12.00 -28.19
CA SER A 66 12.30 -11.47 -28.45
C SER A 66 11.56 -11.18 -27.14
N LEU A 67 10.87 -10.03 -27.06
CA LEU A 67 10.07 -9.59 -25.90
C LEU A 67 9.10 -10.69 -25.42
N ILE A 68 8.52 -11.46 -26.35
CA ILE A 68 7.64 -12.60 -26.01
C ILE A 68 8.38 -13.67 -25.22
N ARG A 69 9.64 -13.96 -25.57
CA ARG A 69 10.44 -14.99 -24.90
C ARG A 69 10.87 -14.54 -23.52
N ILE A 70 11.12 -13.25 -23.33
CA ILE A 70 11.48 -12.63 -22.05
C ILE A 70 10.32 -12.76 -21.05
N ILE A 71 9.11 -12.38 -21.45
CA ILE A 71 7.92 -12.44 -20.57
C ILE A 71 7.58 -13.88 -20.17
N ASN A 72 7.89 -14.86 -21.03
CA ASN A 72 7.62 -16.28 -20.80
C ASN A 72 8.72 -16.98 -19.97
N LEU A 73 9.81 -16.28 -19.61
CA LEU A 73 10.82 -16.83 -18.70
C LEU A 73 10.24 -16.90 -17.29
N LYS A 74 10.32 -18.08 -16.67
CA LYS A 74 9.81 -18.34 -15.31
C LYS A 74 10.21 -17.27 -14.30
N ILE A 75 11.46 -16.79 -14.36
CA ILE A 75 11.97 -15.78 -13.43
C ILE A 75 11.28 -14.42 -13.63
N VAL A 76 10.98 -14.03 -14.86
CA VAL A 76 10.32 -12.77 -15.19
C VAL A 76 8.84 -12.85 -14.86
N SER A 77 8.16 -13.92 -15.28
CA SER A 77 6.73 -14.09 -15.03
C SER A 77 6.43 -14.16 -13.53
N ALA A 78 7.24 -14.87 -12.75
CA ALA A 78 7.08 -14.97 -11.30
C ALA A 78 7.27 -13.61 -10.61
N GLU A 79 8.23 -12.81 -11.08
CA GLU A 79 8.55 -11.52 -10.51
C GLU A 79 7.46 -10.47 -10.81
N ILE A 80 6.94 -10.45 -12.04
CA ILE A 80 5.79 -9.62 -12.43
C ILE A 80 4.58 -9.97 -11.55
N MET A 81 4.29 -11.26 -11.37
CA MET A 81 3.18 -11.70 -10.51
C MET A 81 3.38 -11.26 -9.05
N ARG A 82 4.59 -11.41 -8.49
CA ARG A 82 4.89 -10.95 -7.12
C ARG A 82 4.66 -9.46 -6.96
N THR A 83 5.14 -8.64 -7.90
CA THR A 83 5.01 -7.18 -7.84
C THR A 83 3.55 -6.74 -7.98
N LEU A 84 2.77 -7.38 -8.86
CA LEU A 84 1.34 -7.11 -9.00
C LEU A 84 0.56 -7.47 -7.73
N VAL A 85 0.73 -8.70 -7.22
CA VAL A 85 0.04 -9.16 -6.00
C VAL A 85 0.45 -8.31 -4.80
N GLY A 86 1.73 -7.98 -4.67
CA GLY A 86 2.24 -7.11 -3.61
C GLY A 86 1.64 -5.70 -3.68
N SER A 87 1.53 -5.12 -4.88
CA SER A 87 0.94 -3.79 -5.07
C SER A 87 -0.56 -3.77 -4.75
N ILE A 88 -1.31 -4.80 -5.15
CA ILE A 88 -2.73 -4.93 -4.80
C ILE A 88 -2.90 -5.06 -3.28
N GLY A 89 -2.08 -5.90 -2.64
CA GLY A 89 -2.07 -6.04 -1.18
C GLY A 89 -1.80 -4.71 -0.48
N LEU A 90 -0.84 -3.92 -0.98
CA LEU A 90 -0.52 -2.59 -0.45
C LEU A 90 -1.71 -1.63 -0.52
N VAL A 91 -2.40 -1.57 -1.66
CA VAL A 91 -3.56 -0.69 -1.84
C VAL A 91 -4.72 -1.11 -0.95
N LEU A 92 -4.91 -2.41 -0.73
CA LEU A 92 -5.96 -2.94 0.14
C LEU A 92 -5.71 -2.72 1.64
N VAL A 93 -4.46 -2.54 2.07
CA VAL A 93 -4.13 -2.30 3.48
C VAL A 93 -4.77 -1.01 4.01
N ALA A 94 -4.74 0.09 3.25
CA ALA A 94 -5.32 1.36 3.70
C ALA A 94 -6.82 1.27 4.03
N PRO A 95 -7.70 0.77 3.12
CA PRO A 95 -9.12 0.67 3.42
C PRO A 95 -9.44 -0.33 4.53
N ILE A 96 -8.73 -1.46 4.57
CA ILE A 96 -8.90 -2.46 5.64
C ILE A 96 -8.54 -1.83 7.00
N THR A 97 -7.42 -1.12 7.07
CA THR A 97 -6.99 -0.45 8.31
C THR A 97 -7.98 0.62 8.74
N ALA A 98 -8.46 1.45 7.81
CA ALA A 98 -9.45 2.49 8.12
C ALA A 98 -10.74 1.91 8.71
N ILE A 99 -11.24 0.80 8.16
CA ILE A 99 -12.45 0.14 8.67
C ILE A 99 -12.20 -0.45 10.06
N VAL A 100 -11.09 -1.19 10.23
CA VAL A 100 -10.74 -1.84 11.50
C VAL A 100 -10.48 -0.81 12.60
N ALA A 101 -9.69 0.23 12.32
CA ALA A 101 -9.39 1.31 13.26
C ALA A 101 -10.65 2.11 13.63
N GLY A 102 -11.50 2.44 12.65
CA GLY A 102 -12.77 3.12 12.89
C GLY A 102 -13.70 2.30 13.80
N TRP A 103 -13.67 0.98 13.66
CA TRP A 103 -14.45 0.08 14.51
C TRP A 103 -13.86 -0.04 15.92
N ILE A 104 -12.54 -0.21 16.06
CA ILE A 104 -11.86 -0.32 17.36
C ILE A 104 -12.00 0.98 18.17
N PHE A 105 -11.64 2.13 17.58
CA PHE A 105 -11.61 3.41 18.31
C PHE A 105 -12.99 3.93 18.70
N THR A 106 -14.04 3.50 18.01
CA THR A 106 -15.41 3.85 18.40
C THR A 106 -16.12 2.75 19.17
N SER A 107 -15.53 1.57 19.36
CA SER A 107 -16.10 0.51 20.22
C SER A 107 -15.73 0.68 21.69
N GLY A 108 -15.13 1.82 22.07
CA GLY A 108 -14.98 2.17 23.48
C GLY A 108 -14.02 1.24 24.23
N ILE A 109 -12.83 1.00 23.68
CA ILE A 109 -11.70 0.67 24.56
C ILE A 109 -11.38 1.96 25.30
N LYS A 110 -12.03 2.17 26.45
CA LYS A 110 -11.50 3.04 27.50
C LYS A 110 -10.05 2.60 27.70
N LYS A 111 -9.09 3.45 27.30
CA LYS A 111 -7.71 3.29 27.78
C LYS A 111 -7.79 3.28 29.31
N LEU A 112 -7.43 2.13 29.89
CA LEU A 112 -7.07 1.97 31.29
C LEU A 112 -5.90 2.89 31.62
#